data_AF-A0A1D8S4Q2-F1
#
_entry.id   AF-A0A1D8S4Q2-F1
#
_cell.length_a   1.000
_cell.length_b   1.000
_cell.length_c   1.000
_cell.angle_alpha   90.00
_cell.angle_beta   90.00
_cell.angle_gamma   90.00
#
_symmetry.space_group_name_H-M   'P 1'
#
loop_
_entity.id
_entity.type
_entity.pdbx_description
1 polymer ?
#
loop_
_entity_poly.entity_id
_entity_poly.type
_entity_poly.pdbx_seq_one_letter_code
_entity_poly.pdbx_strand_id
1 'polypeptide(L)'
;MAVPPSKTDEDETAIAFGIAAVDGLLDETDLDFPADRQAVEAALGNRVVPYDPRGNTIELSRALDDVETRQFGSRQELLNALHPVFEARRDGAGLQGWFRSLWPF
;
A
#
# COMPACT_ATOMS: atom_id res chain seq x y z
N MET A 1 32.04 -22.94 31.42
CA MET A 1 31.65 -21.86 30.48
C MET A 1 30.40 -22.35 29.78
N ALA A 2 29.25 -21.71 30.01
CA ALA A 2 28.00 -22.02 29.33
C ALA A 2 27.65 -20.81 28.48
N VAL A 3 27.67 -20.97 27.16
CA VAL A 3 27.13 -20.00 26.21
C VAL A 3 25.62 -20.22 26.18
N PRO A 4 24.77 -19.19 26.40
CA PRO A 4 23.34 -19.38 26.27
C PRO A 4 23.01 -19.70 24.81
N PRO A 5 22.03 -20.58 24.53
CA PRO A 5 21.56 -20.77 23.17
C PRO A 5 20.95 -19.46 22.68
N SER A 6 21.44 -18.96 21.55
CA SER A 6 20.73 -17.95 20.78
C SER A 6 19.35 -18.51 20.46
N LYS A 7 18.32 -17.98 21.11
CA LYS A 7 16.95 -18.30 20.72
C LYS A 7 16.79 -17.81 19.28
N THR A 8 16.55 -18.79 18.40
CA THR A 8 15.57 -18.76 17.32
C THR A 8 15.40 -17.41 16.64
N ASP A 9 15.84 -17.38 15.39
CA ASP A 9 15.30 -16.56 14.31
C ASP A 9 13.76 -16.70 14.30
N GLU A 10 13.08 -16.01 15.21
CA GLU A 10 11.69 -15.63 14.99
C GLU A 10 11.81 -14.60 13.88
N ASP A 11 11.46 -14.98 12.65
CA ASP A 11 11.05 -14.02 11.64
C ASP A 11 9.94 -13.18 12.30
N GLU A 12 10.34 -12.09 12.97
CA GLU A 12 9.48 -11.03 13.45
C GLU A 12 8.64 -10.68 12.23
N THR A 13 7.42 -11.21 12.19
CA THR A 13 6.53 -11.03 11.05
C THR A 13 6.15 -9.57 11.10
N ALA A 14 6.98 -8.75 10.45
CA ALA A 14 6.87 -7.31 10.53
C ALA A 14 5.49 -6.97 10.00
N ILE A 15 4.66 -6.39 10.87
CA ILE A 15 3.31 -6.02 10.49
C ILE A 15 3.45 -4.86 9.51
N ALA A 16 3.21 -5.13 8.24
CA ALA A 16 3.31 -4.16 7.17
C ALA A 16 2.01 -3.34 7.05
N PHE A 17 2.14 -2.06 6.68
CA PHE A 17 1.02 -1.14 6.49
C PHE A 17 1.23 -0.28 5.24
N GLY A 18 0.13 0.17 4.64
CA GLY A 18 0.13 1.08 3.50
C GLY A 18 0.91 0.49 2.34
N ILE A 19 1.84 1.27 1.79
CA ILE A 19 2.66 0.83 0.66
C ILE A 19 3.53 -0.39 0.98
N ALA A 20 3.97 -0.59 2.22
CA ALA A 20 4.76 -1.78 2.58
C ALA A 20 3.89 -3.05 2.56
N ALA A 21 2.61 -2.94 2.92
CA ALA A 21 1.68 -4.04 2.77
C ALA A 21 1.37 -4.32 1.29
N VAL A 22 1.23 -3.27 0.46
CA VAL A 22 1.11 -3.43 -1.00
C VAL A 22 2.36 -4.07 -1.61
N ASP A 23 3.54 -3.71 -1.13
CA ASP A 23 4.82 -4.28 -1.54
C ASP A 23 4.81 -5.81 -1.35
N GLY A 24 4.49 -6.27 -0.15
CA GLY A 24 4.38 -7.71 0.14
C GLY A 24 3.34 -8.41 -0.74
N LEU A 25 2.20 -7.77 -1.02
CA LEU A 25 1.19 -8.32 -1.94
C LEU A 25 1.71 -8.45 -3.37
N LEU A 26 2.55 -7.52 -3.82
CA LEU A 26 3.20 -7.58 -5.13
C LEU A 26 4.22 -8.71 -5.19
N ASP A 27 4.91 -9.04 -4.09
CA ASP A 27 5.84 -10.19 -4.05
C ASP A 27 5.11 -11.55 -4.14
N GLU A 28 3.85 -11.60 -3.70
CA GLU A 28 2.99 -12.79 -3.82
C GLU A 28 2.32 -12.94 -5.20
N THR A 29 2.49 -11.96 -6.09
CA THR A 29 1.73 -11.86 -7.34
C THR A 29 2.66 -11.79 -8.54
N ASP A 30 2.28 -12.46 -9.63
CA ASP A 30 3.05 -12.48 -10.89
C ASP A 30 2.77 -11.22 -11.74
N LEU A 31 2.77 -10.03 -11.13
CA LEU A 31 2.53 -8.77 -11.83
C LEU A 31 3.84 -8.21 -12.39
N ASP A 32 4.00 -8.33 -13.71
CA ASP A 32 5.12 -7.71 -14.42
C ASP A 32 4.89 -6.23 -14.70
N PHE A 33 5.99 -5.47 -14.73
CA PHE A 33 6.00 -4.07 -15.14
C PHE A 33 6.70 -3.91 -16.50
N PRO A 34 6.24 -2.98 -17.37
CA PRO A 34 5.21 -1.97 -17.12
C PRO A 34 3.78 -2.54 -17.06
N ALA A 35 2.96 -2.00 -16.16
CA ALA A 35 1.57 -2.41 -15.96
C ALA A 35 0.63 -1.20 -16.03
N ASP A 36 -0.56 -1.39 -16.59
CA ASP A 36 -1.63 -0.39 -16.48
C ASP A 36 -2.48 -0.62 -15.22
N ARG A 37 -3.28 0.38 -14.86
CA ARG A 37 -4.13 0.31 -13.66
C ARG A 37 -5.10 -0.88 -13.71
N GLN A 38 -5.59 -1.27 -14.88
CA GLN A 38 -6.53 -2.39 -15.01
C GLN A 38 -5.84 -3.72 -14.75
N ALA A 39 -4.58 -3.88 -15.17
CA ALA A 39 -3.75 -5.03 -14.83
C ALA A 39 -3.49 -5.11 -13.32
N VAL A 40 -3.17 -3.98 -12.68
CA VAL A 40 -3.00 -3.91 -11.22
C VAL A 40 -4.31 -4.24 -10.49
N GLU A 41 -5.43 -3.68 -10.93
CA GLU A 41 -6.77 -3.95 -10.36
C GLU A 41 -7.17 -5.43 -10.54
N ALA A 42 -6.89 -6.03 -11.70
CA ALA A 42 -7.17 -7.44 -11.95
C ALA A 42 -6.34 -8.36 -11.07
N ALA A 43 -5.07 -8.01 -10.83
CA ALA A 43 -4.15 -8.80 -10.04
C ALA A 43 -4.38 -8.66 -8.52
N LEU A 44 -4.69 -7.44 -8.05
CA LEU A 44 -4.66 -7.10 -6.63
C LEU A 44 -5.87 -6.32 -6.13
N GLY A 45 -6.80 -5.91 -6.98
CA GLY A 45 -7.87 -4.97 -6.63
C GLY A 45 -8.80 -5.44 -5.51
N ASN A 46 -9.03 -6.75 -5.38
CA ASN A 46 -9.84 -7.34 -4.31
C ASN A 46 -9.07 -7.55 -2.99
N ARG A 47 -7.76 -7.25 -2.95
CA ARG A 47 -6.95 -7.40 -1.74
C ARG A 47 -7.20 -6.22 -0.80
N VAL A 48 -7.39 -6.55 0.47
CA VAL A 48 -7.56 -5.57 1.54
C VAL A 48 -6.20 -5.25 2.14
N VAL A 49 -5.87 -3.96 2.19
CA VAL A 49 -4.58 -3.46 2.65
C VAL A 49 -4.78 -2.72 3.97
N PRO A 50 -4.11 -3.14 5.06
CA PRO A 50 -4.06 -2.36 6.29
C PRO A 50 -3.19 -1.12 6.06
N TYR A 51 -3.66 0.06 6.46
CA TYR A 51 -2.89 1.31 6.23
C TYR A 51 -2.45 2.01 7.53
N ASP A 52 -2.90 1.55 8.68
CA ASP A 52 -2.40 2.01 9.97
C ASP A 52 -2.49 0.94 11.07
N PRO A 53 -1.77 1.13 12.21
CA PRO A 53 -1.82 0.22 13.34
C PRO A 53 -3.14 0.21 14.12
N ARG A 54 -4.09 1.09 13.80
CA ARG A 54 -5.40 1.15 14.47
C ARG A 54 -6.37 0.10 13.92
N GLY A 55 -5.95 -0.67 12.93
CA GLY A 55 -6.75 -1.72 12.28
C GLY A 55 -7.57 -1.19 11.11
N ASN A 56 -7.32 0.04 10.64
CA ASN A 56 -8.03 0.54 9.48
C ASN A 56 -7.49 -0.09 8.19
N THR A 57 -8.41 -0.42 7.28
CA THR A 57 -8.10 -1.07 6.01
C THR A 57 -8.80 -0.39 4.83
N ILE A 58 -8.29 -0.64 3.63
CA ILE A 58 -8.90 -0.24 2.37
C ILE A 58 -8.70 -1.34 1.32
N GLU A 59 -9.66 -1.53 0.42
CA GLU A 59 -9.46 -2.35 -0.78
C GLU A 59 -8.50 -1.63 -1.73
N LEU A 60 -7.58 -2.39 -2.35
CA LEU A 60 -6.59 -1.78 -3.23
C LEU A 60 -7.23 -1.14 -4.48
N SER A 61 -8.31 -1.72 -5.00
CA SER A 61 -9.12 -1.11 -6.07
C SER A 61 -9.53 0.33 -5.73
N ARG A 62 -10.02 0.54 -4.52
CA ARG A 62 -10.44 1.85 -4.02
C ARG A 62 -9.27 2.80 -3.81
N ALA A 63 -8.11 2.29 -3.40
CA ALA A 63 -6.90 3.11 -3.33
C ALA A 63 -6.42 3.54 -4.74
N LEU A 64 -6.56 2.68 -5.73
CA LEU A 64 -6.21 2.95 -7.13
C LEU A 64 -7.17 3.93 -7.81
N ASP A 65 -8.43 3.99 -7.38
CA ASP A 65 -9.40 5.00 -7.87
C ASP A 65 -8.94 6.44 -7.54
N ASP A 66 -8.24 6.62 -6.43
CA ASP A 66 -7.70 7.92 -5.99
C ASP A 66 -6.35 8.25 -6.65
N VAL A 67 -5.80 7.36 -7.48
CA VAL A 67 -4.55 7.56 -8.24
C VAL A 67 -4.85 8.06 -9.65
N GLU A 68 -4.33 9.24 -9.99
CA GLU A 68 -4.48 9.82 -11.34
C GLU A 68 -3.68 9.06 -12.41
N THR A 69 -2.56 8.45 -12.01
CA THR A 69 -1.68 7.67 -12.89
C THR A 69 -2.37 6.39 -13.37
N ARG A 70 -2.38 6.20 -14.69
CA ARG A 70 -3.03 5.03 -15.33
C ARG A 70 -2.07 3.94 -15.77
N GLN A 71 -0.76 4.23 -15.82
CA GLN A 71 0.29 3.32 -16.25
C GLN A 71 1.49 3.49 -15.33
N PHE A 72 2.08 2.38 -14.93
CA PHE A 72 3.22 2.33 -14.03
C PHE A 72 4.37 1.65 -14.76
N GLY A 73 5.48 2.37 -14.94
CA GLY A 73 6.70 1.86 -15.56
C GLY A 73 7.47 0.90 -14.64
N SER A 74 7.22 0.95 -13.33
CA SER A 74 7.87 0.08 -12.35
C SER A 74 7.02 -0.12 -11.10
N ARG A 75 7.37 -1.16 -10.33
CA ARG A 75 6.85 -1.41 -8.98
C ARG A 75 6.95 -0.18 -8.08
N GLN A 76 8.11 0.46 -8.07
CA GLN A 76 8.36 1.66 -7.26
C GLN A 76 7.43 2.82 -7.65
N GLU A 77 7.13 2.98 -8.94
CA GLU A 77 6.23 4.02 -9.43
C GLU A 77 4.79 3.80 -8.95
N LEU A 78 4.31 2.56 -8.97
CA LEU A 78 3.02 2.19 -8.39
C LEU A 78 2.96 2.51 -6.89
N LEU A 79 3.97 2.10 -6.13
CA LEU A 79 4.02 2.35 -4.68
C LEU A 79 4.08 3.84 -4.35
N ASN A 80 4.89 4.60 -5.10
CA ASN A 80 4.98 6.05 -4.94
C ASN A 80 3.64 6.73 -5.24
N ALA A 81 2.89 6.25 -6.23
CA ALA A 81 1.57 6.79 -6.57
C ALA A 81 0.53 6.49 -5.48
N LEU A 82 0.61 5.32 -4.83
CA LEU A 82 -0.28 4.93 -3.74
C LEU A 82 0.08 5.56 -2.38
N HIS A 83 1.35 5.91 -2.17
CA HIS A 83 1.82 6.51 -0.92
C HIS A 83 0.99 7.72 -0.46
N PRO A 84 0.75 8.76 -1.29
CA PRO A 84 -0.07 9.91 -0.88
C PRO A 84 -1.52 9.53 -0.57
N VAL A 85 -2.08 8.49 -1.20
CA VAL A 85 -3.46 8.03 -0.91
C VAL A 85 -3.53 7.43 0.49
N PHE A 86 -2.55 6.61 0.87
CA PHE A 86 -2.48 6.05 2.22
C PHE A 86 -2.20 7.12 3.28
N GLU A 87 -1.30 8.06 3.02
CA GLU A 87 -1.03 9.18 3.92
C GLU A 87 -2.26 10.06 4.11
N ALA A 88 -2.95 10.42 3.01
CA ALA A 88 -4.20 11.17 3.06
C ALA A 88 -5.28 10.48 3.89
N ARG A 89 -5.30 9.15 3.91
CA ARG A 89 -6.27 8.37 4.69
C ARG A 89 -5.88 8.22 6.16
N ARG A 90 -4.58 8.11 6.43
CA ARG A 90 -4.01 8.11 7.78
C ARG A 90 -4.28 9.44 8.48
N ASP A 91 -4.12 10.53 7.74
CA ASP A 91 -4.47 11.88 8.15
C ASP A 91 -5.98 12.11 8.13
N GLY A 92 -6.69 11.52 7.16
CA GLY A 92 -8.13 11.63 6.89
C GLY A 92 -9.03 11.02 7.97
N ALA A 93 -8.54 10.10 8.80
CA ALA A 93 -9.16 9.79 10.09
C ALA A 93 -9.26 11.02 11.03
N GLY A 94 -8.58 12.12 10.68
CA GLY A 94 -8.76 13.48 11.21
C GLY A 94 -8.90 14.61 10.16
N LEU A 95 -8.78 14.36 8.84
CA LEU A 95 -8.63 15.40 7.78
C LEU A 95 -9.49 15.19 6.51
N GLN A 96 -10.77 14.80 6.63
CA GLN A 96 -11.73 14.86 5.50
C GLN A 96 -11.89 16.26 4.85
N GLY A 97 -11.20 17.30 5.33
CA GLY A 97 -11.42 18.70 4.96
C GLY A 97 -10.42 19.34 3.99
N TRP A 98 -9.30 18.70 3.61
CA TRP A 98 -8.22 19.43 2.91
C TRP A 98 -8.20 19.28 1.37
N PHE A 99 -8.56 18.12 0.80
CA PHE A 99 -8.41 17.89 -0.65
C PHE A 99 -9.35 18.69 -1.55
N ARG A 100 -10.38 19.35 -1.00
CA ARG A 100 -11.19 20.33 -1.75
C ARG A 100 -10.45 21.66 -2.00
N SER A 101 -9.32 21.90 -1.33
CA SER A 101 -8.68 23.22 -1.31
C SER A 101 -7.62 23.45 -2.40
N LEU A 102 -7.33 22.46 -3.24
CA LEU A 102 -6.32 22.57 -4.31
C LEU A 102 -6.89 22.62 -5.73
N TRP A 103 -8.21 22.61 -5.91
CA TRP A 103 -8.84 22.83 -7.22
C TRP A 103 -9.84 23.99 -7.19
N PRO A 104 -9.50 25.17 -7.74
CA PRO A 104 -10.51 26.16 -8.11
C PRO A 104 -11.27 25.66 -9.35
N PHE A 105 -12.57 25.93 -9.33
CA PHE A 105 -13.60 25.70 -10.35
C PHE A 105 -13.15 25.87 -11.81
#